data_AF-A0A938BB31-F1
#
_entry.id   AF-A0A938BB31-F1
#
_cell.length_a   1.000
_cell.length_b   1.000
_cell.length_c   1.000
_cell.angle_alpha   90.00
_cell.angle_beta   90.00
_cell.angle_gamma   90.00
#
_symmetry.space_group_name_H-M   'P 1'
#
loop_
_entity.id
_entity.type
_entity.pdbx_description
1 polymer ?
#
loop_
_entity_poly.entity_id
_entity_poly.type
_entity_poly.pdbx_seq_one_letter_code
_entity_poly.pdbx_strand_id
1 'polypeptide(L)'
;MPKVTIRGKEITREEARRMFREAVEQATPEVVLDELLKELKQFEQKFSMSTVEFYRQYCAGKVGDSRDVMRWAAFYESYMNVVKNLIPKSAKFSQESEKVKGKTIPQIAMKTASAAAKVGRHFSL
;
A
#
# COMPACT_ATOMS: atom_id res chain seq x y z
N MET A 1 23.60 44.38 -9.66
CA MET A 1 22.89 43.09 -9.47
C MET A 1 23.85 41.96 -9.80
N PRO A 2 24.10 40.99 -8.91
CA PRO A 2 24.99 39.86 -9.20
C PRO A 2 24.33 38.88 -10.18
N LYS A 3 25.06 38.50 -11.24
CA LYS A 3 24.62 37.49 -12.20
C LYS A 3 24.92 36.10 -11.64
N VAL A 4 23.88 35.37 -11.24
CA VAL A 4 24.00 33.96 -10.85
C VAL A 4 24.16 33.13 -12.12
N THR A 5 25.35 32.57 -12.32
CA THR A 5 25.61 31.62 -13.42
C THR A 5 25.43 30.21 -12.88
N ILE A 6 24.30 29.57 -13.18
CA ILE A 6 24.08 28.17 -12.83
C ILE A 6 24.89 27.32 -13.83
N ARG A 7 26.08 26.87 -13.44
CA ARG A 7 26.89 25.91 -14.20
C ARG A 7 26.30 24.50 -14.02
N GLY A 8 25.28 24.16 -14.80
CA GLY A 8 24.82 22.78 -14.95
C GLY A 8 25.80 22.02 -15.85
N LYS A 9 26.24 20.83 -15.44
CA LYS A 9 26.96 19.91 -16.31
C LYS A 9 26.00 19.49 -17.43
N GLU A 10 26.36 19.72 -18.69
CA GLU A 10 25.56 19.26 -19.83
C GLU A 10 25.57 17.73 -19.85
N ILE A 11 24.50 17.11 -19.34
CA ILE A 11 24.29 15.66 -19.44
C ILE A 11 23.80 15.39 -20.85
N THR A 12 24.54 14.57 -21.59
CA THR A 12 24.11 14.17 -22.94
C THR A 12 22.89 13.25 -22.86
N ARG A 13 22.07 13.23 -23.92
CA ARG A 13 20.89 12.35 -24.00
C ARG A 13 21.23 10.87 -23.79
N GLU A 14 22.41 10.45 -24.22
CA GLU A 14 22.89 9.07 -24.10
C GLU A 14 23.30 8.74 -22.66
N GLU A 15 24.00 9.64 -21.99
CA GLU A 15 24.34 9.49 -20.57
C GLU A 15 23.08 9.45 -19.70
N ALA A 16 22.10 10.32 -19.97
CA ALA A 16 20.81 10.30 -19.27
C ALA A 16 20.07 8.95 -19.45
N ARG A 17 20.05 8.42 -20.68
CA ARG A 17 19.46 7.10 -20.97
C ARG A 17 20.18 5.97 -20.26
N ARG A 18 21.52 6.04 -20.18
CA ARG A 18 22.34 5.06 -19.48
C ARG A 18 22.03 5.08 -17.98
N MET A 19 22.06 6.25 -17.36
CA MET A 19 21.73 6.42 -15.93
C MET A 19 20.32 5.93 -15.61
N PHE A 20 19.34 6.23 -16.47
CA PHE A 20 17.98 5.76 -16.28
C PHE A 20 17.88 4.22 -16.35
N ARG A 21 18.57 3.60 -17.31
CA ARG A 21 18.59 2.13 -17.44
C ARG A 21 19.23 1.48 -16.22
N GLU A 22 20.39 1.98 -15.79
CA GLU A 22 21.10 1.49 -14.60
C GLU A 22 20.21 1.61 -13.35
N ALA A 23 19.50 2.73 -13.19
CA ALA A 23 18.57 2.93 -12.08
C ALA A 23 17.38 1.95 -12.11
N VAL A 24 16.78 1.73 -13.28
CA VAL A 24 15.67 0.76 -13.46
C VAL A 24 16.14 -0.67 -13.21
N GLU A 25 17.37 -1.01 -13.62
CA GLU A 25 17.93 -2.35 -13.46
C GLU A 25 18.22 -2.70 -11.99
N GLN A 26 18.47 -1.69 -11.15
CA GLN A 26 18.61 -1.88 -9.71
C GLN A 26 17.29 -1.76 -8.93
N ALA A 27 16.19 -1.36 -9.58
CA ALA A 27 14.90 -1.17 -8.93
C ALA A 27 14.22 -2.52 -8.68
N THR A 28 14.58 -3.19 -7.58
CA THR A 28 13.80 -4.33 -7.09
C THR A 28 12.50 -3.84 -6.42
N PRO A 29 11.43 -4.64 -6.41
CA PRO A 29 10.19 -4.28 -5.74
C PRO A 29 10.36 -3.88 -4.28
N GLU A 30 11.30 -4.50 -3.55
CA GLU A 30 11.62 -4.18 -2.16
C GLU A 30 12.22 -2.78 -2.03
N VAL A 31 13.17 -2.42 -2.90
CA VAL A 31 13.78 -1.08 -2.93
C VAL A 31 12.73 -0.02 -3.23
N VAL A 32 11.87 -0.28 -4.23
CA VAL A 32 10.79 0.64 -4.60
C VAL A 32 9.78 0.78 -3.45
N LEU A 33 9.45 -0.31 -2.77
CA LEU A 33 8.53 -0.29 -1.63
C LEU A 33 9.08 0.54 -0.47
N ASP A 34 10.36 0.38 -0.15
CA ASP A 34 11.04 1.13 0.91
C ASP A 34 11.06 2.64 0.62
N GLU A 35 11.30 3.03 -0.64
CA GLU A 35 11.24 4.44 -1.05
C GLU A 35 9.82 5.02 -0.92
N LEU A 36 8.81 4.28 -1.36
CA LEU A 36 7.41 4.70 -1.25
C LEU A 36 6.99 4.84 0.22
N LEU A 37 7.41 3.94 1.10
CA LEU A 37 7.15 4.04 2.53
C LEU A 37 7.82 5.26 3.17
N LYS A 38 9.04 5.61 2.75
CA LYS A 38 9.72 6.83 3.21
C LYS A 38 8.96 8.09 2.80
N GLU A 39 8.50 8.17 1.55
CA GLU A 39 7.70 9.31 1.08
C GLU A 39 6.36 9.40 1.83
N LEU A 40 5.64 8.29 1.99
CA LEU A 40 4.39 8.26 2.76
C LEU A 40 4.60 8.72 4.21
N LYS A 41 5.68 8.29 4.86
CA LYS A 41 6.02 8.71 6.24
C LYS A 41 6.28 10.21 6.36
N GLN A 42 6.85 10.85 5.32
CA GLN A 42 7.00 12.31 5.32
C GLN A 42 5.64 13.01 5.32
N PHE A 43 4.66 12.48 4.58
CA PHE A 43 3.29 13.00 4.62
C PHE A 43 2.62 12.74 5.96
N GLU A 44 2.85 11.59 6.59
CA GLU A 44 2.30 11.33 7.93
C GLU A 44 2.78 12.36 8.96
N GLN A 45 4.06 12.73 8.89
CA GLN A 45 4.62 13.79 9.73
C GLN A 45 4.07 15.17 9.37
N LYS A 46 3.95 15.47 8.07
CA LYS A 46 3.48 16.78 7.58
C LYS A 46 2.02 17.04 7.94
N PHE A 47 1.18 16.03 7.86
CA PHE A 47 -0.26 16.13 8.10
C PHE A 47 -0.67 15.67 9.51
N SER A 48 0.29 15.21 10.31
CA SER A 48 0.06 14.68 11.66
C SER A 48 -1.02 13.59 11.71
N MET A 49 -1.06 12.75 10.69
CA MET A 49 -2.03 11.66 10.55
C MET A 49 -1.40 10.45 9.87
N SER A 50 -1.74 9.25 10.33
CA SER A 50 -1.25 8.03 9.66
C SER A 50 -1.78 7.94 8.22
N THR A 51 -1.07 7.23 7.35
CA THR A 51 -1.48 7.00 5.96
C THR A 51 -2.86 6.36 5.88
N VAL A 52 -3.18 5.46 6.82
CA VAL A 52 -4.49 4.81 6.93
C VAL A 52 -5.60 5.82 7.23
N GLU A 53 -5.36 6.72 8.18
CA GLU A 53 -6.30 7.77 8.52
C GLU A 53 -6.45 8.80 7.39
N PHE A 54 -5.34 9.18 6.77
CA PHE A 54 -5.33 10.06 5.62
C PHE A 54 -6.20 9.47 4.50
N TYR A 55 -5.98 8.21 4.15
CA TYR A 55 -6.77 7.52 3.12
C TYR A 55 -8.26 7.49 3.45
N ARG A 56 -8.62 7.21 4.71
CA ARG A 56 -10.02 7.26 5.16
C ARG A 56 -10.64 8.65 4.93
N GLN A 57 -9.92 9.72 5.26
CA GLN A 57 -10.40 11.09 5.06
C GLN A 57 -10.44 11.49 3.59
N TYR A 58 -9.49 11.01 2.78
CA TYR A 58 -9.44 11.20 1.33
C TYR A 58 -10.65 10.58 0.64
N CYS A 59 -10.98 9.32 0.94
CA CYS A 59 -12.18 8.68 0.41
C CYS A 59 -13.48 9.36 0.87
N ALA A 60 -13.47 10.00 2.03
CA ALA A 60 -14.62 10.77 2.54
C ALA A 60 -14.71 12.19 1.95
N GLY A 61 -13.78 12.60 1.07
CA GLY A 61 -13.72 13.95 0.50
C GLY A 61 -13.40 15.04 1.52
N LYS A 62 -12.78 14.68 2.66
CA LYS A 62 -12.50 15.60 3.77
C LYS A 62 -11.13 16.27 3.69
N VAL A 63 -10.22 15.72 2.90
CA VAL A 63 -8.96 16.38 2.54
C VAL A 63 -9.17 17.05 1.19
N GLY A 64 -8.77 18.32 1.11
CA GLY A 64 -8.93 19.13 -0.10
C GLY A 64 -8.05 18.66 -1.27
N ASP A 65 -7.92 19.49 -2.28
CA ASP A 65 -7.22 19.22 -3.54
C ASP A 65 -5.81 19.83 -3.59
N SER A 66 -5.19 20.06 -2.43
CA SER A 66 -3.87 20.69 -2.40
C SER A 66 -2.84 19.83 -3.13
N ARG A 67 -1.79 20.48 -3.65
CA ARG A 67 -0.68 19.79 -4.33
C ARG A 67 -0.10 18.64 -3.49
N ASP A 68 -0.06 18.82 -2.16
CA ASP A 68 0.45 17.81 -1.25
C ASP A 68 -0.50 16.61 -1.13
N VAL A 69 -1.82 16.84 -1.12
CA VAL A 69 -2.82 15.76 -1.13
C VAL A 69 -2.73 14.96 -2.42
N MET A 70 -2.66 15.64 -3.57
CA MET A 70 -2.50 14.98 -4.87
C MET A 70 -1.20 14.16 -4.94
N ARG A 71 -0.10 14.71 -4.43
CA ARG A 71 1.19 14.03 -4.41
C ARG A 71 1.16 12.81 -3.48
N TRP A 72 0.57 12.94 -2.29
CA TRP A 72 0.35 11.81 -1.40
C TRP A 72 -0.47 10.70 -2.08
N ALA A 73 -1.55 11.05 -2.77
CA ALA A 73 -2.40 10.08 -3.47
C ALA A 73 -1.61 9.30 -4.53
N ALA A 74 -0.78 9.97 -5.33
CA ALA A 74 0.06 9.32 -6.32
C ALA A 74 1.06 8.31 -5.71
N PHE A 75 1.68 8.66 -4.58
CA PHE A 75 2.56 7.73 -3.86
C PHE A 75 1.80 6.55 -3.25
N TYR A 76 0.61 6.81 -2.68
CA TYR A 76 -0.21 5.75 -2.11
C TYR A 76 -0.70 4.77 -3.17
N GLU A 77 -1.14 5.23 -4.34
CA GLU A 77 -1.51 4.38 -5.47
C GLU A 77 -0.33 3.55 -5.98
N SER A 78 0.86 4.16 -6.08
CA SER A 78 2.09 3.46 -6.46
C SER A 78 2.43 2.35 -5.46
N TYR A 79 2.33 2.65 -4.16
CA TYR A 79 2.53 1.68 -3.08
C TYR A 79 1.57 0.49 -3.21
N MET A 80 0.28 0.76 -3.40
CA MET A 80 -0.73 -0.28 -3.55
C MET A 80 -0.48 -1.16 -4.77
N ASN A 81 0.00 -0.58 -5.88
CA ASN A 81 0.36 -1.33 -7.07
C ASN A 81 1.54 -2.28 -6.83
N VAL A 82 2.59 -1.80 -6.15
CA VAL A 82 3.76 -2.62 -5.81
C VAL A 82 3.36 -3.76 -4.89
N VAL A 83 2.64 -3.47 -3.79
CA VAL A 83 2.17 -4.49 -2.84
C VAL A 83 1.26 -5.53 -3.50
N LYS A 84 0.33 -5.10 -4.36
CA LYS A 84 -0.57 -6.00 -5.09
C LYS A 84 0.18 -6.96 -6.03
N ASN A 85 1.27 -6.50 -6.63
CA ASN A 85 2.10 -7.32 -7.52
C ASN A 85 3.12 -8.17 -6.76
N LEU A 86 3.49 -7.77 -5.54
CA LEU A 86 4.40 -8.51 -4.66
C LEU A 86 3.70 -9.64 -3.89
N ILE A 87 2.42 -9.48 -3.52
CA ILE A 87 1.62 -10.59 -3.03
C ILE A 87 1.45 -11.52 -4.24
N PRO A 88 2.10 -12.70 -4.27
CA PRO A 88 1.87 -13.60 -5.38
C PRO A 88 0.36 -13.90 -5.41
N LYS A 89 -0.18 -14.17 -6.60
CA LYS A 89 -1.47 -14.88 -6.74
C LYS A 89 -1.38 -16.31 -6.17
N SER A 90 -0.64 -16.54 -5.08
CA SER A 90 -0.49 -17.77 -4.34
C SER A 90 -1.76 -18.11 -3.55
N ALA A 91 -2.66 -17.15 -3.37
CA ALA A 91 -4.08 -17.46 -3.34
C ALA A 91 -4.58 -17.65 -4.78
N LYS A 92 -4.18 -18.75 -5.43
CA LYS A 92 -5.14 -19.44 -6.28
C LYS A 92 -6.27 -19.81 -5.33
N PHE A 93 -7.25 -18.91 -5.24
CA PHE A 93 -8.56 -19.23 -4.76
C PHE A 93 -8.99 -20.47 -5.54
N SER A 94 -9.26 -21.55 -4.79
CA SER A 94 -9.73 -22.84 -5.26
C SER A 94 -10.96 -22.70 -6.15
N GLN A 95 -10.74 -22.45 -7.43
CA GLN A 95 -11.74 -22.52 -8.50
C GLN A 95 -11.18 -23.39 -9.62
N GLU A 96 -10.69 -24.57 -9.24
CA GLU A 96 -11.10 -25.77 -9.94
C GLU A 96 -12.28 -26.35 -9.14
N SER A 97 -13.42 -25.66 -9.15
CA SER A 97 -14.68 -26.29 -8.80
C SER A 97 -15.09 -27.11 -10.01
N GLU A 98 -14.55 -28.32 -10.02
CA GLU A 98 -15.20 -29.53 -10.48
C GLU A 98 -16.72 -29.34 -10.65
N LYS A 99 -17.21 -29.67 -11.84
CA LYS A 99 -18.62 -29.75 -12.15
C LYS A 99 -19.24 -30.88 -11.33
N VAL A 100 -19.57 -30.65 -10.05
CA VAL A 100 -20.23 -31.67 -9.22
C VAL A 100 -21.68 -31.29 -9.00
N LYS A 101 -22.52 -32.05 -9.68
CA LYS A 101 -23.96 -32.15 -9.45
C LYS A 101 -24.18 -32.65 -8.02
N GLY A 102 -24.59 -31.76 -7.12
CA GLY A 102 -25.29 -32.11 -5.89
C GLY A 102 -24.48 -31.99 -4.60
N LYS A 103 -25.00 -31.11 -3.72
CA LYS A 103 -24.78 -31.00 -2.26
C LYS A 103 -23.34 -30.81 -1.78
N THR A 104 -23.06 -29.64 -1.19
CA THR A 104 -22.74 -29.51 0.25
C THR A 104 -22.89 -28.04 0.68
N ILE A 105 -23.47 -27.87 1.87
CA ILE A 105 -23.88 -26.63 2.55
C ILE A 105 -22.63 -25.86 3.07
N PRO A 106 -22.62 -24.52 3.09
CA PRO A 106 -21.44 -23.73 3.42
C PRO A 106 -21.01 -23.88 4.89
N GLN A 107 -19.76 -24.31 5.13
CA GLN A 107 -19.10 -24.14 6.42
C GLN A 107 -18.55 -22.71 6.55
N ILE A 108 -19.46 -21.76 6.79
CA ILE A 108 -19.11 -20.53 7.50
C ILE A 108 -19.78 -20.67 8.87
N ALA A 109 -19.06 -21.26 9.83
CA ALA A 109 -19.47 -21.27 11.22
C ALA A 109 -18.26 -21.19 12.15
N MET A 110 -18.12 -20.03 12.79
CA MET A 110 -17.60 -19.84 14.14
C MET A 110 -16.21 -20.39 14.48
N LYS A 111 -15.17 -19.58 14.24
CA LYS A 111 -13.98 -19.56 15.12
C LYS A 111 -13.69 -18.21 15.77
N THR A 112 -14.68 -17.33 15.81
CA THR A 112 -14.68 -16.10 16.64
C THR A 112 -15.98 -16.03 17.44
N ALA A 113 -16.14 -16.91 18.44
CA ALA A 113 -17.01 -16.73 19.62
C ALA A 113 -17.23 -18.08 20.32
N SER A 114 -16.27 -18.57 21.10
CA SER A 114 -16.53 -19.43 22.27
C SER A 114 -15.23 -19.69 23.07
N ALA A 115 -14.61 -18.62 23.56
CA ALA A 115 -13.56 -18.72 24.59
C ALA A 115 -13.80 -17.75 25.76
N ALA A 116 -14.99 -17.15 25.85
CA ALA A 116 -15.33 -16.21 26.93
C ALA A 116 -16.82 -16.30 27.29
N ALA A 117 -17.30 -17.48 27.73
CA ALA A 117 -18.57 -17.62 28.46
C ALA A 117 -18.81 -19.05 29.00
N LYS A 118 -17.89 -19.64 29.78
CA LYS A 118 -18.27 -20.70 30.74
C LYS A 118 -17.23 -20.99 31.84
N VAL A 119 -16.83 -19.98 32.59
CA VAL A 119 -16.46 -20.15 34.01
C VAL A 119 -16.98 -18.94 34.76
N GLY A 120 -18.14 -19.07 35.41
CA GLY A 120 -18.67 -18.02 36.29
C GLY A 120 -20.20 -17.99 36.38
N ARG A 121 -20.70 -18.48 37.53
CA ARG A 121 -22.10 -18.60 37.99
C ARG A 121 -22.78 -19.92 37.58
N HIS A 122 -23.23 -20.78 38.50
CA HIS A 122 -23.77 -20.55 39.84
C HIS A 122 -23.34 -21.64 40.83
N PHE A 123 -22.93 -21.23 42.04
CA PHE A 123 -23.37 -21.89 43.27
C PHE A 123 -23.58 -20.79 44.32
N SER A 124 -24.85 -20.46 44.56
CA SER A 124 -25.31 -19.87 45.81
C SER A 124 -26.48 -20.73 46.25
N LEU A 125 -26.24 -21.51 47.30
CA LEU A 125 -27.05 -21.64 48.51
C LEU A 125 -26.07 -22.04 49.62
#